data_AF-A0AAV6Z8E6-F1
#
_entry.id   AF-A0AAV6Z8E6-F1
#
_cell.length_a   1.000
_cell.length_b   1.000
_cell.length_c   1.000
_cell.angle_alpha   90.00
_cell.angle_beta   90.00
_cell.angle_gamma   90.00
#
_symmetry.space_group_name_H-M   'P 1'
#
loop_
_entity.id
_entity.type
_entity.pdbx_description
1 polymer ?
#
loop_
_entity_poly.entity_id
_entity_poly.type
_entity_poly.pdbx_seq_one_letter_code
_entity_poly.pdbx_strand_id
1 'polypeptide(L)'
;MASPRPEDDMQLELEAVIGFNGHVPSGLISHPDREHLVYPLGCTVIIQSLNKHKQHFLHGHTNNVSCVATSKSGKYLASGQVTYMGFK
;
A
#
# COMPACT_ATOMS: atom_id res chain seq x y z
N MET A 1 -42.73 -14.66 -14.46
CA MET A 1 -41.85 -14.96 -13.32
C MET A 1 -40.90 -13.78 -13.19
N ALA A 2 -40.91 -13.06 -12.07
CA ALA A 2 -39.97 -11.96 -11.84
C ALA A 2 -38.61 -12.56 -11.47
N SER A 3 -37.54 -12.09 -12.10
CA SER A 3 -36.16 -12.46 -11.78
C SER A 3 -35.81 -12.04 -10.34
N PRO A 4 -35.04 -12.84 -9.58
CA PRO A 4 -34.60 -12.45 -8.24
C PRO A 4 -33.78 -11.16 -8.33
N ARG A 5 -34.00 -10.25 -7.38
CA ARG A 5 -33.19 -9.03 -7.24
C ARG A 5 -31.81 -9.46 -6.73
N PRO A 6 -30.71 -8.91 -7.26
CA PRO A 6 -29.37 -9.21 -6.75
C PRO A 6 -29.37 -8.89 -5.26
N GLU A 7 -28.94 -9.87 -4.48
CA GLU A 7 -28.66 -9.70 -3.06
C GLU A 7 -27.55 -8.66 -2.99
N ASP A 8 -27.74 -7.58 -2.24
CA ASP A 8 -26.71 -6.56 -2.03
C ASP A 8 -25.53 -7.27 -1.35
N ASP A 9 -24.53 -7.66 -2.14
CA ASP A 9 -23.26 -8.18 -1.65
C ASP A 9 -22.61 -7.08 -0.81
N MET A 10 -22.90 -7.07 0.50
CA MET A 10 -22.31 -6.15 1.47
C MET A 10 -20.82 -6.50 1.65
N GLN A 11 -19.99 -6.00 0.74
CA GLN A 11 -18.54 -6.13 0.81
C GLN A 11 -17.99 -5.19 1.87
N LEU A 12 -17.16 -5.72 2.77
CA LEU A 12 -16.41 -4.92 3.73
C LEU A 12 -15.22 -4.28 3.03
N GLU A 13 -15.17 -2.96 3.05
CA GLU A 13 -14.02 -2.19 2.54
C GLU A 13 -13.05 -1.86 3.68
N LEU A 14 -11.75 -1.90 3.37
CA LEU A 14 -10.72 -1.48 4.31
C LEU A 14 -10.75 0.05 4.44
N GLU A 15 -11.16 0.54 5.60
CA GLU A 15 -11.23 1.99 5.87
C GLU A 15 -9.85 2.59 6.17
N ALA A 16 -9.10 1.99 7.09
CA ALA A 16 -7.81 2.50 7.53
C ALA A 16 -6.95 1.41 8.15
N VAL A 17 -5.63 1.64 8.14
CA VAL A 17 -4.64 0.87 8.89
C VAL A 17 -3.88 1.75 9.87
N ILE A 18 -3.49 1.15 10.99
CA ILE A 18 -2.63 1.78 12.00
C ILE A 18 -1.37 0.92 12.13
N GLY A 19 -0.21 1.53 11.92
CA GLY A 19 1.10 0.89 12.00
C GLY A 19 1.91 0.98 10.70
N PHE A 20 3.21 0.72 10.81
CA PHE A 20 4.15 0.67 9.68
C PHE A 20 5.24 -0.37 9.95
N ASN A 21 5.86 -0.90 8.89
CA ASN A 21 6.98 -1.84 9.05
C ASN A 21 8.31 -1.11 9.24
N GLY A 22 8.70 -0.86 10.48
CA GLY A 22 9.96 -0.19 10.84
C GLY A 22 11.23 -1.01 10.57
N HIS A 23 11.13 -2.27 10.15
CA HIS A 23 12.28 -3.12 9.85
C HIS A 23 12.79 -2.96 8.41
N VAL A 24 12.00 -2.32 7.53
CA VAL A 24 12.41 -2.03 6.15
C VAL A 24 13.35 -0.82 6.15
N PRO A 25 14.64 -0.98 5.78
CA PRO A 25 15.58 0.14 5.77
C PRO A 25 15.09 1.26 4.85
N SER A 26 15.08 2.49 5.36
CA SER A 26 14.55 3.66 4.64
C SER A 26 13.12 3.47 4.10
N GLY A 27 12.32 2.60 4.73
CA GLY A 27 10.98 2.25 4.27
C GLY A 27 9.93 3.32 4.47
N LEU A 28 10.17 4.31 5.33
CA LEU A 28 9.30 5.48 5.50
C LEU A 28 9.85 6.65 4.67
N ILE A 29 9.12 7.05 3.63
CA ILE A 29 9.53 8.07 2.69
C ILE A 29 8.57 9.27 2.78
N SER A 30 9.12 10.47 2.93
CA SER A 30 8.38 11.71 2.68
C SER A 30 8.34 11.96 1.17
N HIS A 31 7.14 12.04 0.60
CA HIS A 31 6.98 12.28 -0.84
C HIS A 31 7.46 13.72 -1.19
N PRO A 32 8.00 13.96 -2.40
CA PRO A 32 8.54 15.28 -2.76
C PRO A 32 7.53 16.44 -2.68
N ASP A 33 6.23 16.17 -2.75
CA ASP A 33 5.19 17.20 -2.55
C ASP A 33 5.02 17.65 -1.09
N ARG A 34 5.63 16.93 -0.13
CA ARG A 34 5.53 17.15 1.32
C ARG A 34 4.14 16.99 1.93
N GLU A 35 3.19 16.50 1.14
CA GLU A 35 1.80 16.31 1.54
C GLU A 35 1.49 14.84 1.84
N HIS A 36 2.35 13.94 1.37
CA HIS A 36 2.18 12.50 1.50
C HIS A 36 3.38 11.79 2.14
N LEU A 37 3.08 10.75 2.91
CA LEU A 37 4.05 9.74 3.36
C LEU A 37 3.81 8.44 2.59
N VAL A 38 4.90 7.74 2.29
CA VAL A 38 4.88 6.43 1.66
C VAL A 38 5.57 5.43 2.59
N TYR A 39 4.92 4.31 2.91
CA TYR A 39 5.51 3.26 3.74
C TYR A 39 4.90 1.88 3.51
N PRO A 40 5.66 0.80 3.74
CA PRO A 40 5.14 -0.56 3.69
C PRO A 40 4.46 -0.98 5.00
N LEU A 41 3.42 -1.80 4.87
CA LEU A 41 2.78 -2.54 5.97
C LEU A 41 2.38 -3.93 5.46
N GLY A 42 3.05 -4.98 5.98
CA GLY A 42 2.87 -6.34 5.47
C GLY A 42 3.20 -6.43 3.98
N CYS A 43 2.25 -6.91 3.18
CA CYS A 43 2.34 -7.03 1.71
C CYS A 43 1.75 -5.82 0.95
N THR A 44 1.48 -4.70 1.61
CA THR A 44 0.89 -3.51 0.96
C THR A 44 1.79 -2.28 1.13
N VAL A 45 1.81 -1.40 0.14
CA VAL A 45 2.41 -0.07 0.27
C VAL A 45 1.30 0.94 0.50
N ILE A 46 1.46 1.79 1.51
CA ILE A 46 0.50 2.81 1.91
C ILE A 46 1.00 4.17 1.45
N ILE A 47 0.12 4.96 0.84
CA ILE A 47 0.30 6.41 0.64
C ILE A 47 -0.66 7.13 1.58
N GLN A 48 -0.12 7.78 2.61
CA GLN A 48 -0.88 8.52 3.62
C GLN A 48 -0.85 10.01 3.30
N SER A 49 -2.03 10.64 3.16
CA SER A 49 -2.13 12.10 3.16
C SER A 49 -1.99 12.62 4.59
N LEU A 50 -1.10 13.61 4.77
CA LEU A 50 -0.89 14.26 6.07
C LEU A 50 -2.03 15.20 6.45
N ASN A 51 -2.62 15.88 5.46
CA ASN A 51 -3.64 16.90 5.70
C ASN A 51 -5.08 16.39 5.57
N LYS A 52 -5.31 15.34 4.77
CA LYS A 52 -6.66 14.83 4.48
C LYS A 52 -7.04 13.59 5.28
N HIS A 53 -6.14 13.09 6.13
CA HIS A 53 -6.30 11.84 6.88
C HIS A 53 -6.75 10.64 6.03
N LYS A 54 -6.42 10.66 4.73
CA LYS A 54 -6.81 9.62 3.77
C LYS A 54 -5.62 8.71 3.47
N GLN A 55 -5.90 7.41 3.35
CA GLN A 55 -4.94 6.39 2.92
C GLN A 55 -5.27 5.89 1.52
N HIS A 56 -4.24 5.64 0.74
CA HIS A 56 -4.32 4.88 -0.50
C HIS A 56 -3.50 3.60 -0.35
N PHE A 57 -4.11 2.48 -0.70
CA PHE A 57 -3.53 1.15 -0.58
C PHE A 57 -3.06 0.67 -1.96
N LEU A 58 -1.76 0.42 -2.09
CA LEU A 58 -1.18 -0.16 -3.30
C LEU A 58 -1.01 -1.67 -3.08
N HIS A 59 -1.99 -2.42 -3.57
CA HIS A 59 -2.00 -3.87 -3.53
C HIS A 59 -1.24 -4.47 -4.73
N GLY A 60 -0.79 -5.72 -4.59
CA GLY A 60 -0.17 -6.48 -5.67
C GLY A 60 0.91 -7.45 -5.20
N HIS A 61 1.57 -7.13 -4.08
CA HIS A 61 2.51 -8.07 -3.46
C HIS A 61 1.76 -9.19 -2.73
N THR A 62 2.29 -10.41 -2.85
CA THR A 62 1.76 -11.62 -2.18
C THR A 62 2.55 -11.99 -0.92
N ASN A 63 3.61 -11.25 -0.62
CA ASN A 63 4.46 -11.43 0.55
C ASN A 63 4.93 -10.06 1.08
N ASN A 64 5.61 -10.05 2.22
CA ASN A 64 6.08 -8.84 2.87
C ASN A 64 6.90 -7.97 1.92
N VAL A 65 6.53 -6.69 1.84
CA VAL A 65 7.31 -5.67 1.14
C VAL A 65 8.64 -5.50 1.90
N SER A 66 9.74 -5.68 1.19
CA SER A 66 11.11 -5.64 1.74
C SER A 66 11.87 -4.38 1.36
N CYS A 67 11.39 -3.63 0.37
CA CYS A 67 11.98 -2.36 -0.05
C CYS A 67 10.94 -1.48 -0.77
N VAL A 68 11.13 -0.16 -0.68
CA VAL A 68 10.34 0.85 -1.40
C VAL A 68 11.24 2.01 -1.79
N ALA A 69 10.96 2.63 -2.93
CA ALA A 69 11.66 3.82 -3.40
C ALA A 69 10.71 4.73 -4.20
N THR A 70 10.92 6.04 -4.07
CA THR A 70 10.18 7.06 -4.83
C THR A 70 11.15 7.80 -5.74
N SER A 71 10.75 8.02 -6.99
CA SER A 71 11.50 8.85 -7.94
C SER A 71 11.63 10.29 -7.44
N LYS A 72 12.70 11.00 -7.85
CA LYS A 72 12.93 12.40 -7.42
C LYS A 72 11.78 13.36 -7.79
N SER A 73 11.08 13.09 -8.89
CA SER A 73 9.92 13.88 -9.31
C SER A 73 8.63 13.53 -8.56
N GLY A 74 8.61 12.45 -7.78
CA GLY A 74 7.41 11.91 -7.13
C GLY A 74 6.49 11.11 -8.05
N LYS A 75 6.71 11.13 -9.37
CA LYS A 75 5.81 10.52 -10.35
C LYS A 75 5.76 8.99 -10.28
N TYR A 76 6.87 8.36 -9.94
CA TYR A 76 7.02 6.91 -9.89
C TYR A 76 7.38 6.43 -8.49
N LEU A 77 6.83 5.27 -8.14
CA LEU A 77 7.12 4.49 -6.95
C LEU A 77 7.49 3.07 -7.39
N ALA A 78 8.52 2.50 -6.77
CA ALA A 78 8.90 1.11 -6.96
C ALA A 78 8.93 0.39 -5.61
N SER A 79 8.49 -0.87 -5.58
CA SER A 79 8.51 -1.72 -4.40
C SER A 79 8.89 -3.15 -4.75
N GLY A 80 9.49 -3.85 -3.78
CA GLY A 80 9.86 -5.26 -3.90
C GLY A 80 9.38 -6.04 -2.68
N GLN A 81 9.13 -7.34 -2.87
CA GLN A 81 8.75 -8.25 -1.79
C GLN A 81 9.82 -9.29 -1.51
N VAL A 82 9.76 -9.87 -0.32
CA VAL A 82 10.53 -11.06 0.03
C VAL A 82 10.19 -12.20 -0.92
N THR A 83 11.23 -12.85 -1.45
CA THR A 83 11.13 -14.10 -2.20
C THR A 83 11.96 -15.17 -1.51
N TYR A 84 11.65 -16.44 -1.79
CA TYR A 84 12.45 -17.56 -1.29
C TYR A 84 13.68 -17.77 -2.16
N MET A 85 14.78 -18.16 -1.53
CA MET A 85 15.98 -18.58 -2.24
C MET A 85 15.64 -19.80 -3.11
N GLY A 86 15.79 -19.68 -4.44
CA GLY A 86 15.57 -20.78 -5.38
C GLY A 86 14.54 -20.54 -6.49
N PHE A 87 13.83 -19.40 -6.49
CA PHE A 87 13.04 -18.99 -7.66
C PHE A 87 13.98 -18.42 -8.74
N LYS A 88 14.02 -19.08 -9.90
CA LYS A 88 14.64 -18.60 -11.15
C LYS A 88 13.59 -17.93 -12.02
#